data_AF-A0A945M4I7-F1
#
_entry.id   AF-A0A945M4I7-F1
#
_cell.length_a   1.000
_cell.length_b   1.000
_cell.length_c   1.000
_cell.angle_alpha   90.00
_cell.angle_beta   90.00
_cell.angle_gamma   90.00
#
_symmetry.space_group_name_H-M   'P 1'
#
loop_
_entity.id
_entity.type
_entity.pdbx_description
1 polymer ?
#
loop_
_entity_poly.entity_id
_entity_poly.type
_entity_poly.pdbx_seq_one_letter_code
_entity_poly.pdbx_strand_id
1 'polypeptide(L)'
;MKEIKKDKGIMSKISDSRRGFMKGLATVAAATPVVGALMKSKDVDAAMADHTMYLRGSYFESCTCETICPCLLLLDPTTGFCKAILGWDIQKGHVGTVDVSGLKVAMWLNAPDNLLKGQFEMAVYIDERASRSQFNALREAYHG
;
A
#
# COMPACT_ATOMS: atom_id res chain seq x y z
N MET A 1 -42.36 10.67 -26.58
CA MET A 1 -41.27 10.49 -25.59
C MET A 1 -40.12 11.41 -26.00
N LYS A 2 -39.97 12.58 -25.34
CA LYS A 2 -38.89 13.54 -25.61
C LYS A 2 -37.91 13.49 -24.44
N GLU A 3 -36.70 13.03 -24.75
CA GLU A 3 -35.53 12.92 -23.88
C GLU A 3 -35.24 14.23 -23.12
N ILE A 4 -35.16 14.14 -21.79
CA ILE A 4 -34.70 15.22 -20.92
C ILE A 4 -33.17 15.17 -20.90
N LYS A 5 -32.50 16.01 -21.69
CA LYS A 5 -31.05 16.23 -21.59
C LYS A 5 -30.74 16.88 -20.23
N LYS A 6 -30.25 16.08 -19.28
CA LYS A 6 -29.77 16.52 -17.98
C LYS A 6 -28.53 17.42 -18.17
N ASP A 7 -28.68 18.69 -17.81
CA ASP A 7 -27.74 19.77 -18.05
C ASP A 7 -26.46 19.60 -17.19
N LYS A 8 -25.42 19.00 -17.78
CA LYS A 8 -24.13 18.71 -17.13
C LYS A 8 -23.37 19.98 -16.68
N GLY A 9 -23.74 21.16 -17.18
CA GLY A 9 -23.05 22.42 -16.88
C GLY A 9 -23.39 23.02 -15.52
N ILE A 10 -24.61 22.82 -15.01
CA ILE A 10 -25.04 23.36 -13.72
C ILE A 10 -24.41 22.57 -12.56
N MET A 11 -24.28 21.25 -12.70
CA MET A 11 -23.71 20.41 -11.65
C MET A 11 -22.20 20.60 -11.45
N SER A 12 -21.44 20.89 -12.53
CA SER A 12 -20.01 21.20 -12.38
C SER A 12 -19.80 22.55 -11.70
N LYS A 13 -20.60 23.57 -12.04
CA LYS A 13 -20.56 24.88 -11.38
C LYS A 13 -20.88 24.80 -9.88
N ILE A 14 -21.81 23.93 -9.49
CA ILE A 14 -22.13 23.68 -8.07
C ILE A 14 -20.99 22.95 -7.35
N SER A 15 -20.31 22.01 -8.03
CA SER A 15 -19.13 21.31 -7.51
C SER A 15 -17.94 22.24 -7.29
N ASP A 16 -17.64 23.10 -8.27
CA ASP A 16 -16.51 24.03 -8.21
C ASP A 16 -16.75 25.15 -7.19
N SER A 17 -17.99 25.64 -7.08
CA SER A 17 -18.42 26.58 -6.05
C SER A 17 -18.28 26.00 -4.63
N ARG A 18 -18.67 24.73 -4.44
CA ARG A 18 -18.48 24.01 -3.17
C ARG A 18 -17.00 23.82 -2.82
N ARG A 19 -16.16 23.51 -3.80
CA ARG A 19 -14.71 23.35 -3.60
C ARG A 19 -14.04 24.68 -3.23
N GLY A 20 -14.48 25.79 -3.83
CA GLY A 20 -14.03 27.14 -3.47
C GLY A 20 -14.44 27.54 -2.05
N PHE A 21 -15.69 27.27 -1.68
CA PHE A 21 -16.21 27.52 -0.32
C PHE A 21 -15.46 26.70 0.75
N MET A 22 -15.19 25.42 0.47
CA MET A 22 -14.42 24.53 1.37
C MET A 22 -12.97 25.02 1.58
N LYS A 23 -12.31 25.53 0.53
CA LYS A 23 -10.97 26.13 0.64
C LYS A 23 -10.97 27.42 1.46
N GLY A 24 -12.01 28.25 1.31
CA GLY A 24 -12.20 29.45 2.14
C GLY A 24 -12.34 29.11 3.62
N LEU A 25 -13.13 28.07 3.93
CA LEU A 25 -13.36 27.61 5.31
C LEU A 25 -12.06 27.10 5.99
N ALA A 26 -11.20 26.39 5.24
CA ALA A 26 -9.91 25.92 5.72
C ALA A 26 -8.94 27.08 6.09
N THR A 27 -9.07 28.23 5.45
CA THR A 27 -8.20 29.39 5.69
C THR A 27 -8.63 30.18 6.93
N VAL A 28 -9.92 30.15 7.29
CA VAL A 28 -10.46 30.80 8.50
C VAL A 28 -10.19 29.95 9.77
N ALA A 29 -10.03 28.64 9.63
CA ALA A 29 -9.82 27.71 10.74
C ALA A 29 -8.44 27.84 11.42
N ALA A 30 -7.44 28.41 10.74
CA ALA A 30 -6.07 28.53 11.27
C ALA A 30 -5.90 29.58 12.38
N ALA A 31 -6.90 30.43 12.63
CA ALA A 31 -6.79 31.56 13.55
C ALA A 31 -7.48 31.37 14.91
N THR A 32 -8.11 30.21 15.18
CA THR A 32 -8.82 30.00 16.46
C THR A 32 -8.39 28.68 17.13
N PRO A 33 -7.72 28.72 18.29
CA PRO A 33 -7.20 27.52 18.96
C PRO A 33 -8.30 26.56 19.46
N VAL A 34 -9.57 26.95 19.39
CA VAL A 34 -10.72 26.14 19.83
C VAL A 34 -11.12 25.05 18.80
N VAL A 35 -10.84 25.24 17.50
CA VAL A 35 -11.20 24.24 16.46
C VAL A 35 -10.24 23.03 16.45
N GLY A 36 -9.01 23.19 16.93
CA GLY A 36 -8.05 22.09 17.05
C GLY A 36 -8.51 20.94 17.96
N ALA A 37 -9.44 21.20 18.89
CA ALA A 37 -10.02 20.18 19.77
C ALA A 37 -11.17 19.37 19.13
N LEU A 38 -11.62 19.75 17.93
CA LEU A 38 -12.75 19.12 17.24
C LEU A 38 -12.34 18.13 16.14
N MET A 39 -11.04 18.03 15.81
CA MET A 39 -10.55 16.92 15.01
C MET A 39 -10.54 15.67 15.89
N LYS A 40 -11.52 14.80 15.66
CA LYS A 40 -11.62 13.50 16.33
C LYS A 40 -10.32 12.74 16.10
N SER A 41 -9.84 12.01 17.12
CA SER A 41 -8.71 11.09 17.01
C SER A 41 -8.77 10.23 15.74
N LYS A 42 -9.98 9.85 15.30
CA LYS A 42 -10.24 9.11 14.07
C LYS A 42 -9.71 9.75 12.79
N ASP A 43 -9.64 11.07 12.68
CA ASP A 43 -9.11 11.74 11.48
C ASP A 43 -7.56 11.72 11.47
N VAL A 44 -6.94 11.70 12.65
CA VAL A 44 -5.49 11.48 12.82
C VAL A 44 -5.14 10.00 12.65
N ASP A 45 -5.96 9.09 13.18
CA ASP A 45 -5.83 7.64 12.98
C ASP A 45 -6.02 7.27 11.50
N ALA A 46 -6.98 7.89 10.82
CA ALA A 46 -7.20 7.72 9.38
C ALA A 46 -6.05 8.31 8.55
N ALA A 47 -5.40 9.38 9.01
CA ALA A 47 -4.21 9.95 8.39
C ALA A 47 -2.91 9.16 8.69
N MET A 48 -2.85 8.43 9.82
CA MET A 48 -1.75 7.51 10.16
C MET A 48 -1.93 6.13 9.52
N ALA A 49 -3.15 5.75 9.14
CA ALA A 49 -3.47 4.45 8.54
C ALA A 49 -3.04 4.34 7.07
N ASP A 50 -2.77 5.47 6.40
CA ASP A 50 -2.41 5.48 4.99
C ASP A 50 -0.93 5.15 4.84
N HIS A 51 -0.63 3.85 4.73
CA HIS A 51 0.66 3.26 4.32
C HIS A 51 1.75 3.05 5.40
N THR A 52 1.42 3.10 6.68
CA THR A 52 2.38 2.67 7.72
C THR A 52 2.42 1.15 7.82
N MET A 53 3.57 0.55 7.51
CA MET A 53 3.81 -0.88 7.73
C MET A 53 4.95 -1.07 8.74
N TYR A 54 4.69 -1.89 9.76
CA TYR A 54 5.71 -2.36 10.70
C TYR A 54 5.62 -3.88 10.79
N LEU A 55 6.72 -4.58 10.52
CA LEU A 55 6.81 -6.03 10.62
C LEU A 55 8.06 -6.40 11.43
N ARG A 56 7.91 -7.31 12.38
CA ARG A 56 8.99 -7.92 13.14
C ARG A 56 8.83 -9.43 13.12
N GLY A 57 9.92 -10.12 12.81
CA GLY A 57 9.98 -11.57 12.84
C GLY A 57 11.15 -12.07 12.03
N SER A 58 10.96 -13.19 11.34
CA SER A 58 12.00 -13.81 10.52
C SER A 58 11.76 -13.55 9.04
N TYR A 59 12.83 -13.31 8.32
CA TYR A 59 12.86 -13.19 6.87
C TYR A 59 13.75 -14.29 6.30
N PHE A 60 13.29 -14.89 5.21
CA PHE A 60 14.06 -15.86 4.44
C PHE A 60 13.90 -15.56 2.96
N GLU A 61 14.98 -15.68 2.22
CA GLU A 61 14.94 -15.65 0.77
C GLU A 61 15.90 -16.68 0.18
N SER A 62 15.56 -17.18 -1.00
CA SER A 62 16.43 -17.99 -1.83
C SER A 62 16.23 -17.59 -3.29
N CYS A 63 17.34 -17.48 -4.03
CA CYS A 63 17.37 -17.07 -5.42
C CYS A 63 18.28 -18.00 -6.22
N THR A 64 18.16 -17.99 -7.54
CA THR A 64 19.00 -18.78 -8.47
C THR A 64 20.47 -18.36 -8.54
N CYS A 65 20.87 -17.28 -7.86
CA CYS A 65 22.25 -16.81 -7.88
C CYS A 65 23.20 -17.72 -7.07
N GLU A 66 24.45 -17.85 -7.53
CA GLU A 66 25.47 -18.70 -6.88
C GLU A 66 26.09 -18.09 -5.61
N THR A 67 25.87 -16.79 -5.40
CA THR A 67 26.43 -16.02 -4.28
C THR A 67 25.37 -15.07 -3.71
N ILE A 68 25.78 -14.18 -2.79
CA ILE A 68 24.91 -13.11 -2.28
C ILE A 68 24.26 -12.33 -3.44
N CYS A 69 22.98 -11.98 -3.31
CA CYS A 69 22.15 -11.43 -4.38
C CYS A 69 22.84 -10.23 -5.09
N PRO A 70 23.40 -10.41 -6.32
CA PRO A 70 24.17 -9.36 -6.98
C PRO A 70 23.30 -8.17 -7.39
N CYS A 71 22.01 -8.40 -7.66
CA CYS A 71 21.05 -7.36 -8.00
C CYS A 71 20.96 -6.26 -6.92
N LEU A 72 21.13 -6.60 -5.64
CA LEU A 72 21.15 -5.62 -4.54
C LEU A 72 22.36 -4.68 -4.60
N LEU A 73 23.42 -5.09 -5.30
CA LEU A 73 24.63 -4.33 -5.54
C LEU A 73 24.66 -3.71 -6.95
N LEU A 74 23.51 -3.64 -7.63
CA LEU A 74 23.36 -3.12 -8.99
C LEU A 74 24.13 -3.92 -10.06
N LEU A 75 24.39 -5.20 -9.80
CA LEU A 75 25.02 -6.13 -10.73
C LEU A 75 23.99 -7.08 -11.35
N ASP A 76 24.37 -7.75 -12.44
CA ASP A 76 23.52 -8.75 -13.09
C ASP A 76 23.49 -10.08 -12.33
N PRO A 77 22.37 -10.84 -12.40
CA PRO A 77 22.26 -12.15 -11.79
C PRO A 77 23.27 -13.13 -12.40
N THR A 78 23.85 -14.01 -11.57
CA THR A 78 24.93 -14.93 -12.02
C THR A 78 24.48 -15.91 -13.11
N THR A 79 23.17 -16.21 -13.17
CA THR A 79 22.58 -17.13 -14.16
C THR A 79 21.87 -16.40 -15.31
N GLY A 80 21.94 -15.07 -15.39
CA GLY A 80 21.31 -14.26 -16.44
C GLY A 80 19.81 -13.98 -16.26
N PHE A 81 19.17 -14.56 -15.23
CA PHE A 81 17.77 -14.33 -14.87
C PHE A 81 17.61 -14.44 -13.34
N CYS A 82 16.52 -13.91 -12.78
CA CYS A 82 16.25 -13.96 -11.34
C CYS A 82 14.97 -14.75 -11.07
N LYS A 83 15.09 -15.94 -10.46
CA LYS A 83 13.95 -16.62 -9.82
C LYS A 83 14.18 -16.69 -8.34
N ALA A 84 13.22 -16.21 -7.56
CA ALA A 84 13.36 -16.12 -6.12
C ALA A 84 12.09 -16.57 -5.39
N ILE A 85 12.28 -17.07 -4.17
CA ILE A 85 11.23 -17.25 -3.19
C ILE A 85 11.63 -16.45 -1.96
N LEU A 86 10.69 -15.64 -1.47
CA LEU A 86 10.83 -14.85 -0.26
C LEU A 86 9.77 -15.30 0.73
N GLY A 87 10.08 -15.24 2.02
CA GLY A 87 9.20 -15.65 3.11
C GLY A 87 9.36 -14.75 4.32
N TRP A 88 8.22 -14.34 4.89
CA TRP A 88 8.12 -13.56 6.11
C TRP A 88 7.31 -14.34 7.14
N ASP A 89 7.91 -14.63 8.28
CA ASP A 89 7.23 -15.10 9.48
C ASP A 89 6.99 -13.90 10.41
N ILE A 90 5.78 -13.34 10.36
CA ILE A 90 5.45 -12.09 11.07
C ILE A 90 5.11 -12.44 12.51
N GLN A 91 6.07 -12.31 13.42
CA GLN A 91 5.85 -12.53 14.84
C GLN A 91 5.04 -11.40 15.48
N LYS A 92 5.32 -10.15 15.09
CA LYS A 92 4.56 -8.96 15.48
C LYS A 92 4.50 -8.00 14.30
N GLY A 93 3.34 -7.44 13.97
CA GLY A 93 3.28 -6.45 12.91
C GLY A 93 1.90 -5.83 12.69
N HIS A 94 1.90 -4.67 12.04
CA HIS A 94 0.70 -4.00 11.57
C HIS A 94 0.88 -3.48 10.14
N VAL A 95 -0.21 -3.47 9.39
CA VAL A 95 -0.35 -2.77 8.11
C VAL A 95 -1.49 -1.77 8.27
N GLY A 96 -1.16 -0.48 8.26
CA GLY A 96 -2.06 0.58 8.72
C GLY A 96 -2.57 0.26 10.13
N THR A 97 -3.88 0.19 10.30
CA THR A 97 -4.54 -0.17 11.57
C THR A 97 -4.80 -1.67 11.75
N VAL A 98 -4.40 -2.52 10.79
CA VAL A 98 -4.69 -3.95 10.80
C VAL A 98 -3.52 -4.71 11.43
N ASP A 99 -3.78 -5.38 12.56
CA ASP A 99 -2.82 -6.30 13.17
C ASP A 99 -2.66 -7.55 12.29
N VAL A 100 -1.42 -7.84 11.90
CA VAL A 100 -1.03 -8.99 11.06
C VAL A 100 -0.07 -9.92 11.79
N SER A 101 0.04 -9.77 13.11
CA SER A 101 0.89 -10.62 13.96
C SER A 101 0.47 -12.09 13.90
N GLY A 102 1.45 -12.99 13.89
CA GLY A 102 1.27 -14.44 13.84
C GLY A 102 1.01 -15.02 12.44
N LEU A 103 0.90 -14.16 11.42
CA LEU A 103 0.67 -14.58 10.03
C LEU A 103 2.00 -14.76 9.28
N LYS A 104 1.93 -15.50 8.17
CA LYS A 104 3.05 -15.68 7.26
C LYS A 104 2.69 -15.14 5.87
N VAL A 105 3.69 -14.63 5.17
CA VAL A 105 3.59 -14.27 3.76
C VAL A 105 4.73 -14.94 3.03
N ALA A 106 4.47 -15.47 1.84
CA ALA A 106 5.50 -15.92 0.93
C ALA A 106 5.30 -15.25 -0.43
N MET A 107 6.39 -15.08 -1.17
CA MET A 107 6.36 -14.50 -2.50
C MET A 107 7.23 -15.32 -3.43
N TRP A 108 6.69 -15.70 -4.57
CA TRP A 108 7.45 -16.23 -5.69
C TRP A 108 7.69 -15.10 -6.70
N LEU A 109 8.90 -15.02 -7.24
CA LEU A 109 9.30 -14.01 -8.20
C LEU A 109 10.01 -14.65 -9.39
N ASN A 110 9.70 -14.17 -10.59
CA ASN A 110 10.32 -14.58 -11.84
C ASN A 110 10.61 -13.36 -12.72
N ALA A 111 11.89 -12.96 -12.79
CA ALA A 111 12.39 -11.97 -13.72
C ALA A 111 13.21 -12.67 -14.82
N PRO A 112 12.90 -12.44 -16.11
CA PRO A 112 13.64 -13.04 -17.22
C PRO A 112 15.06 -12.48 -17.42
N ASP A 113 15.38 -11.35 -16.77
CA ASP A 113 16.67 -10.65 -16.79
C ASP A 113 16.94 -10.11 -15.37
N ASN A 114 17.83 -9.13 -15.21
CA ASN A 114 18.10 -8.43 -13.97
C ASN A 114 16.82 -7.92 -13.32
N LEU A 115 16.63 -8.28 -12.04
CA LEU A 115 15.47 -7.92 -11.22
C LEU A 115 15.15 -6.42 -11.27
N LEU A 116 16.18 -5.57 -11.26
CA LEU A 116 16.02 -4.12 -11.22
C LEU A 116 15.58 -3.51 -12.56
N LYS A 117 15.65 -4.26 -13.67
CA LYS A 117 15.09 -3.84 -14.97
C LYS A 117 13.55 -3.94 -15.01
N GLY A 118 12.93 -4.53 -13.99
CA GLY A 118 11.49 -4.74 -13.92
C GLY A 118 11.02 -5.88 -14.83
N GLN A 119 9.74 -5.83 -15.24
CA GLN A 119 9.09 -6.86 -16.07
C GLN A 119 9.14 -8.27 -15.45
N PHE A 120 9.14 -8.34 -14.12
CA PHE A 120 9.05 -9.60 -13.41
C PHE A 120 7.58 -9.96 -13.14
N GLU A 121 7.33 -11.25 -13.06
CA GLU A 121 6.08 -11.80 -12.56
C GLU A 121 6.26 -12.13 -11.08
N MET A 122 5.19 -11.97 -10.30
CA MET A 122 5.19 -12.37 -8.90
C MET A 122 3.85 -12.98 -8.49
N ALA A 123 3.92 -13.87 -7.51
CA ALA A 123 2.77 -14.40 -6.81
C ALA A 123 2.96 -14.21 -5.30
N VAL A 124 1.97 -13.63 -4.64
CA VAL A 124 1.97 -13.45 -3.18
C VAL A 124 1.04 -14.48 -2.56
N TYR A 125 1.57 -15.27 -1.64
CA TYR A 125 0.86 -16.27 -0.87
C TYR A 125 0.69 -15.74 0.55
N ILE A 126 -0.55 -15.64 1.00
CA ILE A 126 -0.91 -15.17 2.33
C ILE A 126 -1.45 -16.36 3.12
N ASP A 127 -1.02 -16.46 4.38
CA ASP A 127 -1.48 -17.48 5.32
C ASP A 127 -3.00 -17.64 5.30
N GLU A 128 -3.48 -18.89 5.18
CA GLU A 128 -4.91 -19.21 5.14
C GLU A 128 -5.66 -18.80 6.42
N ARG A 129 -4.94 -18.64 7.53
CA ARG A 129 -5.50 -18.20 8.82
C ARG A 129 -5.83 -16.71 8.84
N ALA A 130 -5.41 -15.96 7.82
CA ALA A 130 -5.70 -14.53 7.72
C ALA A 130 -7.20 -14.29 7.60
N SER A 131 -7.73 -13.40 8.45
CA SER A 131 -9.06 -12.84 8.24
C SER A 131 -9.11 -12.03 6.94
N ARG A 132 -10.31 -11.74 6.44
CA ARG A 132 -10.48 -10.99 5.19
C ARG A 132 -9.82 -9.59 5.22
N SER A 133 -9.84 -8.91 6.37
CA SER A 133 -9.16 -7.61 6.52
C SER A 133 -7.64 -7.76 6.50
N GLN A 134 -7.10 -8.78 7.18
CA GLN A 134 -5.66 -9.08 7.17
C GLN A 134 -5.17 -9.49 5.79
N PHE A 135 -5.92 -10.34 5.09
CA PHE A 135 -5.61 -10.74 3.72
C PHE A 135 -5.55 -9.52 2.80
N ASN A 136 -6.56 -8.65 2.85
CA ASN A 136 -6.58 -7.45 2.02
C ASN A 136 -5.44 -6.49 2.35
N ALA A 137 -5.12 -6.31 3.63
CA ALA A 137 -4.03 -5.44 4.06
C ALA A 137 -2.66 -5.98 3.61
N LEU A 138 -2.41 -7.28 3.78
CA LEU A 138 -1.17 -7.92 3.33
C LEU A 138 -1.08 -7.96 1.80
N ARG A 139 -2.18 -8.24 1.09
CA ARG A 139 -2.22 -8.20 -0.38
C ARG A 139 -1.78 -6.82 -0.87
N GLU A 140 -2.40 -5.77 -0.35
CA GLU A 140 -2.06 -4.39 -0.74
C GLU A 140 -0.60 -4.04 -0.38
N ALA A 141 -0.13 -4.43 0.81
CA ALA A 141 1.23 -4.12 1.25
C ALA A 141 2.33 -4.77 0.39
N TYR A 142 2.12 -5.99 -0.11
CA TYR A 142 3.13 -6.74 -0.86
C TYR A 142 2.99 -6.62 -2.38
N HIS A 143 1.78 -6.42 -2.89
CA HIS A 143 1.52 -6.32 -4.33
C HIS A 143 1.42 -4.85 -4.80
N GLY A 144 1.02 -3.92 -3.92
CA GLY A 144 0.45 -2.63 -4.33
C GLY A 144 -0.90 -2.79 -5.00
#